data_AF-A0A141RB49-F1
#
_entry.id   AF-A0A141RB49-F1
#
_cell.length_a   1.000
_cell.length_b   1.000
_cell.length_c   1.000
_cell.angle_alpha   90.00
_cell.angle_beta   90.00
_cell.angle_gamma   90.00
#
_symmetry.space_group_name_H-M   'P 1'
#
loop_
_entity.id
_entity.type
_entity.pdbx_description
1 polymer ?
#
loop_
_entity_poly.entity_id
_entity_poly.type
_entity_poly.pdbx_seq_one_letter_code
_entity_poly.pdbx_strand_id
1 'polypeptide(L)'
;IPSIVAWRLMGNDVTDEQAKWRDDAIMRSQSTSLIERRVRMALGTGDRRGLNTWLARLPMEAKEKDEWRYWQADLLLERGREAEAKEILHQLMQQRGFYPMVAAQRIGEEYELKIDKAPQNVDSALTQGPEMARVRELMYWNLDNTARSEWANLVKSKSKTEQAQLARYAFNNQWWDLSVQATIAGKLWDHLEERFPLAYNDLFKRYTSGKEIPQSYAMAIARQESAWNPKVKSPVGASGLMQIMPGTATHTVKMFSIPGYSSPGQLLDPETNINIGTSYLQYVYQQFGNNRIFSSAAYNAGPGRVRTWLGNSAGRIDAVAFVESIPFSETRGYVKNVLAYDAYYRYFMGDKPTLMSATEWGRRY
;
A
#
# COMPACT_ATOMS: atom_id res chain seq x y z
N ILE A 1 31.41 -7.93 9.45
CA ILE A 1 32.09 -6.70 8.96
C ILE A 1 31.83 -6.48 7.46
N PRO A 2 32.06 -7.45 6.54
CA PRO A 2 31.86 -7.23 5.10
C PRO A 2 30.42 -6.87 4.70
N SER A 3 29.42 -7.47 5.35
CA SER A 3 27.99 -7.23 5.08
C SER A 3 27.54 -5.80 5.36
N ILE A 4 28.01 -5.19 6.45
CA ILE A 4 27.65 -3.82 6.84
C ILE A 4 28.26 -2.80 5.89
N VAL A 5 29.51 -3.02 5.47
CA VAL A 5 30.19 -2.14 4.51
C VAL A 5 29.54 -2.26 3.13
N ALA A 6 29.25 -3.48 2.67
CA ALA A 6 28.52 -3.69 1.41
C ALA A 6 27.16 -2.99 1.41
N TRP A 7 26.44 -3.01 2.54
CA TRP A 7 25.16 -2.31 2.70
C TRP A 7 25.27 -0.78 2.54
N ARG A 8 26.38 -0.18 3.00
CA ARG A 8 26.65 1.27 2.87
C ARG A 8 27.02 1.66 1.45
N LEU A 9 27.64 0.76 0.69
CA LEU A 9 28.04 0.96 -0.71
C LEU A 9 26.91 0.74 -1.73
N MET A 10 25.66 0.68 -1.27
CA MET A 10 24.46 0.56 -2.13
C MET A 10 23.94 1.92 -2.62
N GLY A 11 24.64 3.02 -2.31
CA GLY A 11 24.33 4.36 -2.82
C GLY A 11 24.91 4.61 -4.22
N ASN A 12 24.57 5.76 -4.79
CA ASN A 12 25.04 6.16 -6.13
C ASN A 12 26.41 6.85 -6.13
N ASP A 13 26.92 7.22 -4.95
CA ASP A 13 28.18 7.95 -4.76
C ASP A 13 29.36 7.00 -4.49
N VAL A 14 29.42 5.86 -5.19
CA VAL A 14 30.48 4.86 -5.02
C VAL A 14 31.41 4.83 -6.22
N THR A 15 32.71 4.66 -5.98
CA THR A 15 33.70 4.45 -7.06
C THR A 15 33.54 3.07 -7.69
N ASP A 16 34.10 2.88 -8.89
CA ASP A 16 34.10 1.57 -9.57
C ASP A 16 34.77 0.47 -8.71
N GLU A 17 35.86 0.82 -8.02
CA GLU A 17 36.56 -0.08 -7.09
C GLU A 17 35.67 -0.48 -5.92
N GLN A 18 34.93 0.48 -5.34
CA GLN A 18 33.98 0.22 -4.25
C GLN A 18 32.79 -0.63 -4.73
N ALA A 19 32.28 -0.37 -5.94
CA ALA A 19 31.21 -1.15 -6.54
C ALA A 19 31.65 -2.60 -6.79
N LYS A 20 32.86 -2.81 -7.31
CA LYS A 20 33.45 -4.14 -7.50
C LYS A 20 33.63 -4.87 -6.18
N TRP A 21 34.22 -4.20 -5.18
CA TRP A 21 34.40 -4.79 -3.85
C TRP A 21 33.06 -5.16 -3.21
N ARG A 22 32.04 -4.30 -3.32
CA ARG A 22 30.68 -4.56 -2.83
C ARG A 22 30.10 -5.80 -3.49
N ASP A 23 30.18 -5.88 -4.81
CA ASP A 23 29.63 -7.01 -5.56
C ASP A 23 30.37 -8.32 -5.19
N ASP A 24 31.70 -8.30 -5.06
CA ASP A 24 32.48 -9.45 -4.58
C ASP A 24 32.12 -9.86 -3.13
N ALA A 25 31.82 -8.90 -2.27
CA ALA A 25 31.39 -9.16 -0.90
C ALA A 25 29.98 -9.77 -0.85
N ILE A 26 29.04 -9.29 -1.67
CA ILE A 26 27.68 -9.82 -1.76
C ILE A 26 27.69 -11.21 -2.40
N MET A 27 28.50 -11.45 -3.43
CA MET A 27 28.63 -12.76 -4.07
C MET A 27 29.05 -13.86 -3.09
N ARG A 28 29.86 -13.51 -2.08
CA ARG A 28 30.29 -14.42 -1.01
C ARG A 28 29.33 -14.49 0.18
N SER A 29 28.30 -13.63 0.20
CA SER A 29 27.32 -13.56 1.29
C SER A 29 26.18 -14.56 1.09
N GLN A 30 25.67 -15.10 2.20
CA GLN A 30 24.41 -15.85 2.25
C GLN A 30 23.23 -14.99 2.72
N SER A 31 23.44 -13.67 2.85
CA SER A 31 22.41 -12.76 3.32
C SER A 31 21.39 -12.47 2.21
N THR A 32 20.21 -13.05 2.34
CA THR A 32 19.08 -12.81 1.43
C THR A 32 18.78 -11.32 1.27
N SER A 33 18.76 -10.54 2.36
CA SER A 33 18.47 -9.11 2.32
C SER A 33 19.51 -8.31 1.54
N LEU A 34 20.80 -8.68 1.62
CA LEU A 34 21.86 -8.06 0.81
C LEU A 34 21.69 -8.36 -0.67
N ILE A 35 21.40 -9.62 -1.02
CA ILE A 35 21.20 -10.05 -2.41
C ILE A 35 19.97 -9.36 -2.98
N GLU A 36 18.83 -9.39 -2.27
CA GLU A 36 17.61 -8.71 -2.69
C GLU A 36 17.81 -7.20 -2.88
N ARG A 37 18.57 -6.55 -2.00
CA ARG A 37 18.88 -5.12 -2.18
C ARG A 37 19.69 -4.89 -3.46
N ARG A 38 20.63 -5.77 -3.78
CA ARG A 38 21.42 -5.68 -5.01
C ARG A 38 20.61 -5.98 -6.28
N VAL A 39 19.64 -6.90 -6.21
CA VAL A 39 18.62 -7.11 -7.26
C VAL A 39 17.86 -5.80 -7.51
N ARG A 40 17.39 -5.13 -6.45
CA ARG A 40 16.66 -3.85 -6.54
C ARG A 40 17.50 -2.71 -7.10
N MET A 41 18.79 -2.68 -6.81
CA MET A 41 19.71 -1.74 -7.45
C MET A 41 19.79 -1.98 -8.96
N ALA A 42 19.90 -3.24 -9.38
CA ALA A 42 19.92 -3.57 -10.81
C ALA A 42 18.61 -3.17 -11.50
N LEU A 43 17.47 -3.37 -10.83
CA LEU A 43 16.18 -2.87 -11.30
C LEU A 43 16.17 -1.35 -11.43
N GLY A 44 16.61 -0.62 -10.40
CA GLY A 44 16.58 0.84 -10.37
C GLY A 44 17.50 1.52 -11.39
N THR A 45 18.55 0.85 -11.85
CA THR A 45 19.46 1.36 -12.89
C THR A 45 19.12 0.85 -14.29
N GLY A 46 18.19 -0.09 -14.42
CA GLY A 46 17.88 -0.77 -15.69
C GLY A 46 18.92 -1.80 -16.11
N ASP A 47 19.78 -2.27 -15.19
CA ASP A 47 20.81 -3.26 -15.45
C ASP A 47 20.21 -4.68 -15.56
N ARG A 48 19.75 -5.04 -16.77
CA ARG A 48 19.14 -6.36 -17.05
C ARG A 48 20.10 -7.53 -16.82
N ARG A 49 21.39 -7.35 -17.11
CA ARG A 49 22.41 -8.39 -16.90
C ARG A 49 22.64 -8.63 -15.41
N GLY A 50 22.76 -7.55 -14.63
CA GLY A 50 22.85 -7.60 -13.18
C GLY A 50 21.59 -8.19 -12.57
N LEU A 51 20.40 -7.80 -13.02
CA LEU A 51 19.13 -8.37 -12.56
C LEU A 51 19.14 -9.89 -12.66
N ASN A 52 19.44 -10.43 -13.86
CA ASN A 52 19.53 -11.87 -14.05
C ASN A 52 20.57 -12.53 -13.13
N THR A 53 21.73 -11.90 -12.97
CA THR A 53 22.84 -12.42 -12.17
C THR A 53 22.46 -12.52 -10.68
N TRP A 54 21.95 -11.43 -10.12
CA TRP A 54 21.64 -11.35 -8.68
C TRP A 54 20.37 -12.11 -8.33
N LEU A 55 19.39 -12.13 -9.22
CA LEU A 55 18.16 -12.89 -9.02
C LEU A 55 18.45 -14.40 -9.01
N ALA A 56 19.37 -14.88 -9.84
CA ALA A 56 19.82 -16.27 -9.82
C ALA A 56 20.49 -16.66 -8.48
N ARG A 57 21.10 -15.71 -7.77
CA ARG A 57 21.76 -15.92 -6.47
C ARG A 57 20.81 -15.93 -5.27
N LEU A 58 19.55 -15.52 -5.44
CA LEU A 58 18.57 -15.60 -4.35
C LEU A 58 18.38 -17.08 -3.92
N PRO A 59 18.26 -17.35 -2.61
CA PRO A 59 17.88 -18.68 -2.14
C PRO A 59 16.46 -19.03 -2.61
N MET A 60 16.13 -20.32 -2.63
CA MET A 60 14.87 -20.80 -3.20
C MET A 60 13.65 -20.16 -2.50
N GLU A 61 13.68 -20.08 -1.17
CA GLU A 61 12.60 -19.49 -0.39
C GLU A 61 12.38 -18.00 -0.72
N ALA A 62 13.46 -17.28 -1.07
CA ALA A 62 13.32 -15.92 -1.54
C ALA A 62 12.70 -15.90 -2.93
N LYS A 63 13.18 -16.73 -3.87
CA LYS A 63 12.66 -16.78 -5.24
C LYS A 63 11.15 -17.02 -5.32
N GLU A 64 10.56 -17.70 -4.34
CA GLU A 64 9.12 -17.93 -4.24
C GLU A 64 8.29 -16.71 -3.82
N LYS A 65 8.91 -15.61 -3.40
CA LYS A 65 8.19 -14.36 -3.12
C LYS A 65 7.63 -13.78 -4.42
N ASP A 66 6.44 -13.20 -4.33
CA ASP A 66 5.71 -12.65 -5.48
C ASP A 66 6.55 -11.69 -6.33
N GLU A 67 7.35 -10.80 -5.71
CA GLU A 67 8.23 -9.89 -6.44
C GLU A 67 9.23 -10.62 -7.33
N TRP A 68 9.82 -11.70 -6.84
CA TRP A 68 10.92 -12.38 -7.52
C TRP A 68 10.40 -13.37 -8.54
N ARG A 69 9.25 -14.00 -8.30
CA ARG A 69 8.51 -14.76 -9.31
C ARG A 69 8.13 -13.87 -10.50
N TYR A 70 7.64 -12.66 -10.24
CA TYR A 70 7.32 -11.70 -11.31
C TYR A 70 8.56 -11.34 -12.14
N TRP A 71 9.67 -10.98 -11.49
CA TRP A 71 10.90 -10.63 -12.21
C TRP A 71 11.57 -11.81 -12.92
N GLN A 72 11.38 -13.04 -12.43
CA GLN A 72 11.75 -14.26 -13.17
C GLN A 72 10.94 -14.39 -14.46
N ALA A 73 9.62 -14.24 -14.38
CA ALA A 73 8.76 -14.27 -15.55
C ALA A 73 9.10 -13.15 -16.55
N ASP A 74 9.40 -11.94 -16.06
CA ASP A 74 9.84 -10.81 -16.89
C ASP A 74 11.14 -11.12 -17.66
N LEU A 75 12.13 -11.74 -17.01
CA LEU A 75 13.37 -12.21 -17.67
C LEU A 75 13.12 -13.35 -18.67
N LEU A 76 12.13 -14.21 -18.43
CA LEU A 76 11.74 -15.27 -19.36
C LEU A 76 11.07 -14.70 -20.62
N LEU A 77 10.18 -13.70 -20.45
CA LEU A 77 9.56 -12.98 -21.58
C LEU A 77 10.62 -12.32 -22.46
N GLU A 78 11.62 -11.65 -21.88
CA GLU A 78 12.72 -11.02 -22.63
C GLU A 78 13.51 -12.03 -23.48
N ARG A 79 13.54 -13.30 -23.08
CA ARG A 79 14.24 -14.38 -23.80
C ARG A 79 13.34 -15.16 -24.76
N GLY A 80 12.10 -14.71 -24.97
CA GLY A 80 11.12 -15.42 -25.81
C GLY A 80 10.58 -16.71 -25.20
N ARG A 81 10.79 -16.97 -23.90
CA ARG A 81 10.26 -18.14 -23.19
C ARG A 81 8.86 -17.87 -22.65
N GLU A 82 7.95 -17.53 -23.55
CA GLU A 82 6.62 -17.01 -23.18
C GLU A 82 5.76 -18.00 -22.39
N ALA A 83 5.76 -19.29 -22.78
CA ALA A 83 4.94 -20.30 -22.11
C ALA A 83 5.30 -20.44 -20.62
N GLU A 84 6.60 -20.50 -20.32
CA GLU A 84 7.10 -20.61 -18.94
C GLU A 84 6.86 -19.33 -18.14
N ALA A 85 6.98 -18.16 -18.78
CA ALA A 85 6.67 -16.91 -18.13
C ALA A 85 5.17 -16.82 -17.78
N LYS A 86 4.30 -17.16 -18.72
CA LYS A 86 2.84 -17.14 -18.51
C LYS A 86 2.41 -18.10 -17.41
N GLU A 87 2.99 -19.29 -17.34
CA GLU A 87 2.73 -20.23 -16.23
C GLU A 87 3.00 -19.58 -14.87
N ILE A 88 4.16 -18.93 -14.70
CA ILE A 88 4.49 -18.24 -13.44
C ILE A 88 3.50 -17.09 -13.18
N LEU A 89 3.15 -16.30 -14.20
CA LEU A 89 2.25 -15.16 -14.06
C LEU A 89 0.81 -15.59 -13.73
N HIS A 90 0.31 -16.67 -14.34
CA HIS A 90 -1.01 -17.24 -14.03
C HIS A 90 -1.07 -17.80 -12.60
N GLN A 91 0.00 -18.44 -12.13
CA GLN A 91 0.10 -18.87 -10.73
C GLN A 91 0.15 -17.69 -9.76
N LEU A 92 0.80 -16.57 -10.13
CA LEU A 92 0.79 -15.33 -9.34
C LEU A 92 -0.61 -14.72 -9.28
N MET A 93 -1.37 -14.75 -10.37
CA MET A 93 -2.74 -14.22 -10.42
C MET A 93 -3.70 -14.94 -9.46
N GLN A 94 -3.36 -16.13 -8.96
CA GLN A 94 -4.14 -16.81 -7.90
C GLN A 94 -3.98 -16.16 -6.51
N GLN A 95 -3.01 -15.26 -6.35
CA GLN A 95 -2.78 -14.50 -5.12
C GLN A 95 -3.43 -13.11 -5.22
N ARG A 96 -3.26 -12.30 -4.17
CA ARG A 96 -3.83 -10.93 -4.07
C ARG A 96 -2.76 -9.87 -3.91
N GLY A 97 -3.07 -8.67 -4.38
CA GLY A 97 -2.24 -7.48 -4.19
C GLY A 97 -1.45 -7.10 -5.45
N PHE A 98 -0.35 -6.38 -5.25
CA PHE A 98 0.35 -5.68 -6.32
C PHE A 98 0.85 -6.60 -7.44
N TYR A 99 1.70 -7.58 -7.16
CA TYR A 99 2.27 -8.43 -8.22
C TYR A 99 1.27 -9.33 -8.94
N PRO A 100 0.28 -9.94 -8.25
CA PRO A 100 -0.80 -10.66 -8.93
C PRO A 100 -1.55 -9.79 -9.94
N MET A 101 -1.86 -8.54 -9.58
CA MET A 101 -2.50 -7.58 -10.48
C MET A 101 -1.57 -7.10 -11.59
N VAL A 102 -0.28 -6.86 -11.30
CA VAL A 102 0.72 -6.52 -12.32
C VAL A 102 0.90 -7.68 -13.30
N ALA A 103 0.85 -8.93 -12.84
CA ALA A 103 0.97 -10.12 -13.69
C ALA A 103 -0.14 -10.16 -14.73
N ALA A 104 -1.40 -9.98 -14.31
CA ALA A 104 -2.56 -9.88 -15.20
C ALA A 104 -2.39 -8.74 -16.22
N GLN A 105 -2.02 -7.53 -15.75
CA GLN A 105 -1.80 -6.37 -16.63
C GLN A 105 -0.65 -6.59 -17.62
N ARG A 106 0.41 -7.33 -17.23
CA ARG A 106 1.57 -7.62 -18.07
C ARG A 106 1.23 -8.56 -19.23
N ILE A 107 0.35 -9.54 -19.02
CA ILE A 107 -0.07 -10.49 -20.07
C ILE A 107 -1.35 -10.05 -20.79
N GLY A 108 -1.95 -8.93 -20.40
CA GLY A 108 -3.14 -8.37 -21.04
C GLY A 108 -4.43 -9.10 -20.67
N GLU A 109 -4.47 -9.77 -19.52
CA GLU A 109 -5.63 -10.50 -19.02
C GLU A 109 -6.33 -9.72 -17.90
N GLU A 110 -7.64 -9.96 -17.71
CA GLU A 110 -8.37 -9.37 -16.59
C GLU A 110 -8.02 -10.09 -15.29
N TYR A 111 -7.83 -9.31 -14.22
CA TYR A 111 -7.57 -9.86 -12.89
C TYR A 111 -8.89 -10.12 -12.16
N GLU A 112 -9.19 -11.39 -11.88
CA GLU A 112 -10.39 -11.77 -11.14
C GLU A 112 -10.20 -11.59 -9.63
N LEU A 113 -11.04 -10.76 -9.03
CA LEU A 113 -11.05 -10.58 -7.58
C LEU A 113 -11.77 -11.74 -6.90
N LYS A 114 -11.04 -12.51 -6.10
CA LYS A 114 -11.65 -13.46 -5.17
C LYS A 114 -12.24 -12.71 -3.97
N ILE A 115 -13.56 -12.73 -3.86
CA ILE A 115 -14.31 -12.07 -2.78
C ILE A 115 -15.14 -13.12 -2.03
N ASP A 116 -14.68 -13.47 -0.84
CA ASP A 116 -15.40 -14.35 0.07
C ASP A 116 -16.59 -13.57 0.67
N LYS A 117 -17.78 -14.20 0.64
CA LYS A 117 -18.99 -13.64 1.23
C LYS A 117 -19.00 -13.90 2.73
N ALA A 118 -19.16 -12.86 3.54
CA ALA A 118 -19.45 -13.06 4.95
C ALA A 118 -20.87 -13.62 5.16
N PRO A 119 -21.11 -14.37 6.24
CA PRO A 119 -22.45 -14.84 6.56
C PRO A 119 -23.41 -13.65 6.76
N GLN A 120 -24.58 -13.68 6.11
CA GLN A 120 -25.56 -12.59 6.24
C GLN A 120 -26.19 -12.52 7.63
N ASN A 121 -26.39 -13.67 8.26
CA ASN A 121 -26.93 -13.76 9.61
C ASN A 121 -25.77 -13.75 10.61
N VAL A 122 -25.68 -12.67 11.39
CA VAL A 122 -24.76 -12.55 12.52
C VAL A 122 -25.43 -13.20 13.73
N ASP A 123 -24.76 -14.16 14.36
CA ASP A 123 -25.25 -14.78 15.59
C ASP A 123 -25.44 -13.72 16.69
N SER A 124 -26.64 -13.68 17.28
CA SER A 124 -26.96 -12.76 18.37
C SER A 124 -26.04 -12.95 19.59
N ALA A 125 -25.54 -14.17 19.83
CA ALA A 125 -24.62 -14.44 20.93
C ALA A 125 -23.30 -13.64 20.80
N LEU A 126 -22.84 -13.41 19.56
CA LEU A 126 -21.63 -12.61 19.30
C LEU A 126 -21.85 -11.12 19.57
N THR A 127 -23.08 -10.63 19.48
CA THR A 127 -23.40 -9.20 19.53
C THR A 127 -24.05 -8.77 20.84
N GLN A 128 -24.56 -9.71 21.63
CA GLN A 128 -25.23 -9.46 22.91
C GLN A 128 -24.38 -9.87 24.14
N GLY A 129 -23.23 -10.51 23.92
CA GLY A 129 -22.31 -10.93 24.98
C GLY A 129 -21.60 -9.78 25.74
N PRO A 130 -21.00 -10.08 26.90
CA PRO A 130 -20.36 -9.09 27.76
C PRO A 130 -19.16 -8.39 27.11
N GLU A 131 -18.39 -9.07 26.25
CA GLU A 131 -17.28 -8.48 25.50
C GLU A 131 -17.78 -7.38 24.55
N MET A 132 -18.86 -7.65 23.82
CA MET A 132 -19.46 -6.66 22.91
C MET A 132 -20.08 -5.50 23.70
N ALA A 133 -20.67 -5.77 24.86
CA ALA A 133 -21.17 -4.71 25.75
C ALA A 133 -20.02 -3.78 26.19
N ARG A 134 -18.85 -4.32 26.54
CA ARG A 134 -17.66 -3.51 26.84
C ARG A 134 -17.17 -2.69 25.65
N VAL A 135 -17.14 -3.28 24.44
CA VAL A 135 -16.78 -2.53 23.23
C VAL A 135 -17.70 -1.32 23.05
N ARG A 136 -19.02 -1.52 23.13
CA ARG A 136 -20.00 -0.44 23.00
C ARG A 136 -19.86 0.63 24.10
N GLU A 137 -19.65 0.22 25.34
CA GLU A 137 -19.45 1.15 26.45
C GLU A 137 -18.20 2.01 26.25
N LEU A 138 -17.08 1.41 25.82
CA LEU A 138 -15.86 2.15 25.53
C LEU A 138 -16.04 3.13 24.37
N MET A 139 -16.78 2.74 23.32
CA MET A 139 -17.13 3.65 22.23
C MET A 139 -18.01 4.81 22.71
N TYR A 140 -19.00 4.54 23.58
CA TYR A 140 -19.88 5.56 24.16
C TYR A 140 -19.10 6.64 24.91
N TRP A 141 -18.05 6.26 25.64
CA TRP A 141 -17.16 7.19 26.34
C TRP A 141 -16.05 7.82 25.48
N ASN A 142 -16.07 7.64 24.16
CA ASN A 142 -15.02 8.09 23.23
C ASN A 142 -13.63 7.53 23.57
N LEU A 143 -13.57 6.32 24.15
CA LEU A 143 -12.33 5.59 24.41
C LEU A 143 -11.99 4.69 23.21
N ASP A 144 -12.00 5.28 22.00
CA ASP A 144 -11.99 4.55 20.72
C ASP A 144 -10.82 3.56 20.56
N ASN A 145 -9.60 3.96 20.97
CA ASN A 145 -8.43 3.08 20.88
C ASN A 145 -8.52 1.90 21.86
N THR A 146 -9.13 2.10 23.03
CA THR A 146 -9.39 1.04 24.01
C THR A 146 -10.50 0.11 23.51
N ALA A 147 -11.59 0.67 22.98
CA ALA A 147 -12.67 -0.10 22.35
C ALA A 147 -12.14 -0.97 21.21
N ARG A 148 -11.29 -0.40 20.35
CA ARG A 148 -10.64 -1.11 19.24
C ARG A 148 -9.76 -2.27 19.71
N SER A 149 -9.07 -2.10 20.84
CA SER A 149 -8.25 -3.17 21.43
C SER A 149 -9.11 -4.29 22.02
N GLU A 150 -10.20 -3.94 22.71
CA GLU A 150 -11.16 -4.91 23.23
C GLU A 150 -11.84 -5.70 22.09
N TRP A 151 -12.28 -5.00 21.05
CA TRP A 151 -12.81 -5.58 19.82
C TRP A 151 -11.82 -6.54 19.17
N ALA A 152 -10.54 -6.16 19.08
CA ALA A 152 -9.49 -7.02 18.55
C ALA A 152 -9.39 -8.36 19.28
N ASN A 153 -9.47 -8.32 20.61
CA ASN A 153 -9.35 -9.48 21.47
C ASN A 153 -10.58 -10.38 21.34
N LEU A 154 -11.77 -9.76 21.30
CA LEU A 154 -13.02 -10.46 21.01
C LEU A 154 -12.91 -11.21 19.68
N VAL A 155 -12.55 -10.54 18.58
CA VAL A 155 -12.44 -11.17 17.26
C VAL A 155 -11.45 -12.33 17.27
N LYS A 156 -10.24 -12.13 17.82
CA LYS A 156 -9.21 -13.19 17.88
C LYS A 156 -9.64 -14.42 18.67
N SER A 157 -10.55 -14.26 19.64
CA SER A 157 -11.05 -15.37 20.47
C SER A 157 -12.05 -16.29 19.75
N LYS A 158 -12.58 -15.88 18.59
CA LYS A 158 -13.65 -16.58 17.88
C LYS A 158 -13.14 -17.43 16.71
N SER A 159 -13.98 -18.35 16.24
CA SER A 159 -13.74 -19.14 15.03
C SER A 159 -13.71 -18.27 13.78
N LYS A 160 -13.19 -18.80 12.66
CA LYS A 160 -13.12 -18.05 11.39
C LYS A 160 -14.49 -17.54 10.90
N THR A 161 -15.52 -18.37 11.04
CA THR A 161 -16.89 -18.00 10.65
C THR A 161 -17.41 -16.86 11.51
N GLU A 162 -17.21 -16.94 12.83
CA GLU A 162 -17.63 -15.90 13.77
C GLU A 162 -16.80 -14.60 13.59
N GLN A 163 -15.51 -14.70 13.26
CA GLN A 163 -14.67 -13.55 12.90
C GLN A 163 -15.25 -12.81 11.69
N ALA A 164 -15.68 -13.54 10.65
CA ALA A 164 -16.32 -12.96 9.48
C ALA A 164 -17.69 -12.35 9.82
N GLN A 165 -18.48 -12.99 10.69
CA GLN A 165 -19.74 -12.43 11.20
C GLN A 165 -19.52 -11.12 11.97
N LEU A 166 -18.49 -11.03 12.82
CA LEU A 166 -18.14 -9.80 13.54
C LEU A 166 -17.67 -8.69 12.58
N ALA A 167 -16.86 -9.03 11.56
CA ALA A 167 -16.45 -8.07 10.54
C ALA A 167 -17.65 -7.50 9.76
N ARG A 168 -18.60 -8.37 9.38
CA ARG A 168 -19.85 -7.99 8.72
C ARG A 168 -20.79 -7.20 9.64
N TYR A 169 -20.86 -7.56 10.91
CA TYR A 169 -21.61 -6.80 11.92
C TYR A 169 -21.11 -5.36 12.03
N ALA A 170 -19.79 -5.18 12.20
CA ALA A 170 -19.19 -3.86 12.24
C ALA A 170 -19.41 -3.08 10.93
N PHE A 171 -19.31 -3.74 9.78
CA PHE A 171 -19.59 -3.13 8.47
C PHE A 171 -21.03 -2.60 8.40
N ASN A 172 -22.01 -3.42 8.75
CA ASN A 172 -23.44 -3.05 8.70
C ASN A 172 -23.80 -1.91 9.66
N ASN A 173 -23.09 -1.80 10.80
CA ASN A 173 -23.26 -0.71 11.77
C ASN A 173 -22.40 0.52 11.45
N GLN A 174 -21.73 0.57 10.29
CA GLN A 174 -20.85 1.67 9.88
C GLN A 174 -19.65 1.89 10.82
N TRP A 175 -19.26 0.87 11.59
CA TRP A 175 -18.03 0.86 12.39
C TRP A 175 -16.85 0.49 11.48
N TRP A 176 -16.56 1.36 10.51
CA TRP A 176 -15.65 1.07 9.40
C TRP A 176 -14.27 0.63 9.84
N ASP A 177 -13.73 1.30 10.86
CA ASP A 177 -12.42 0.97 11.40
C ASP A 177 -12.43 -0.40 12.09
N LEU A 178 -13.49 -0.75 12.83
CA LEU A 178 -13.65 -2.04 13.50
C LEU A 178 -13.92 -3.18 12.51
N SER A 179 -14.63 -2.92 11.42
CA SER A 179 -14.82 -3.88 10.32
C SER A 179 -13.47 -4.26 9.71
N VAL A 180 -12.67 -3.25 9.33
CA VAL A 180 -11.31 -3.47 8.83
C VAL A 180 -10.42 -4.12 9.90
N GLN A 181 -10.54 -3.71 11.16
CA GLN A 181 -9.81 -4.31 12.27
C GLN A 181 -10.10 -5.81 12.38
N ALA A 182 -11.37 -6.20 12.33
CA ALA A 182 -11.80 -7.58 12.47
C ALA A 182 -11.21 -8.46 11.36
N THR A 183 -11.21 -7.96 10.12
CA THR A 183 -10.61 -8.68 9.00
C THR A 183 -9.08 -8.83 9.14
N ILE A 184 -8.38 -7.84 9.70
CA ILE A 184 -6.94 -7.92 9.98
C ILE A 184 -6.68 -8.93 11.11
N ALA A 185 -7.40 -8.80 12.23
CA ALA A 185 -7.25 -9.67 13.40
C ALA A 185 -7.56 -11.13 13.06
N GLY A 186 -8.61 -11.36 12.28
CA GLY A 186 -9.03 -12.66 11.80
C GLY A 186 -8.29 -13.14 10.55
N LYS A 187 -7.33 -12.40 9.99
CA LYS A 187 -6.62 -12.75 8.73
C LYS A 187 -7.60 -13.15 7.60
N LEU A 188 -8.70 -12.41 7.47
CA LEU A 188 -9.81 -12.66 6.55
C LEU A 188 -9.55 -11.99 5.20
N TRP A 189 -8.46 -12.36 4.55
CA TRP A 189 -7.93 -11.55 3.46
C TRP A 189 -8.78 -11.48 2.21
N ASP A 190 -9.61 -12.48 1.96
CA ASP A 190 -10.48 -12.53 0.78
C ASP A 190 -11.87 -11.92 1.06
N HIS A 191 -12.16 -11.50 2.30
CA HIS A 191 -13.36 -10.73 2.67
C HIS A 191 -13.19 -9.25 2.27
N LEU A 192 -13.08 -8.99 0.97
CA LEU A 192 -12.68 -7.68 0.45
C LEU A 192 -13.69 -6.56 0.77
N GLU A 193 -14.98 -6.86 0.86
CA GLU A 193 -16.02 -5.86 1.13
C GLU A 193 -15.84 -5.24 2.53
N GLU A 194 -15.60 -6.05 3.56
CA GLU A 194 -15.33 -5.61 4.92
C GLU A 194 -13.91 -5.02 5.09
N ARG A 195 -12.96 -5.45 4.26
CA ARG A 195 -11.59 -4.90 4.26
C ARG A 195 -11.49 -3.53 3.63
N PHE A 196 -12.39 -3.19 2.71
CA PHE A 196 -12.38 -1.98 1.89
C PHE A 196 -13.78 -1.33 1.86
N PRO A 197 -14.36 -0.96 3.02
CA PRO A 197 -15.66 -0.30 3.06
C PRO A 197 -15.60 1.05 2.36
N LEU A 198 -16.71 1.47 1.75
CA LEU A 198 -16.88 2.83 1.23
C LEU A 198 -17.13 3.83 2.38
N ALA A 199 -16.19 3.86 3.35
CA ALA A 199 -16.28 4.68 4.54
C ALA A 199 -16.21 6.18 4.20
N TYR A 200 -17.07 6.98 4.85
CA TYR A 200 -17.14 8.43 4.64
C TYR A 200 -17.32 8.82 3.15
N ASN A 201 -18.02 7.98 2.36
CA ASN A 201 -18.15 8.12 0.91
C ASN A 201 -18.56 9.53 0.47
N ASP A 202 -19.54 10.13 1.16
CA ASP A 202 -20.03 11.47 0.82
C ASP A 202 -18.98 12.56 1.07
N LEU A 203 -18.17 12.42 2.13
CA LEU A 203 -17.08 13.35 2.40
C LEU A 203 -15.96 13.22 1.37
N PHE A 204 -15.55 11.99 1.03
CA PHE A 204 -14.56 11.80 -0.03
C PHE A 204 -15.06 12.34 -1.36
N LYS A 205 -16.30 12.00 -1.76
CA LYS A 205 -16.93 12.53 -2.98
C LYS A 205 -16.97 14.06 -2.98
N ARG A 206 -17.35 14.69 -1.86
CA ARG A 206 -17.37 16.14 -1.71
C ARG A 206 -15.98 16.75 -1.90
N TYR A 207 -14.99 16.22 -1.20
CA TYR A 207 -13.66 16.81 -1.16
C TYR A 207 -12.72 16.37 -2.30
N THR A 208 -13.10 15.38 -3.11
CA THR A 208 -12.43 15.10 -4.40
C THR A 208 -13.16 15.69 -5.60
N SER A 209 -14.36 16.24 -5.42
CA SER A 209 -15.08 16.93 -6.49
C SER A 209 -14.26 18.08 -7.09
N GLY A 210 -14.15 18.12 -8.42
CA GLY A 210 -13.37 19.13 -9.14
C GLY A 210 -11.85 18.98 -9.04
N LYS A 211 -11.35 17.95 -8.36
CA LYS A 211 -9.92 17.61 -8.29
C LYS A 211 -9.57 16.55 -9.34
N GLU A 212 -8.28 16.46 -9.68
CA GLU A 212 -7.79 15.43 -10.61
C GLU A 212 -7.55 14.09 -9.90
N ILE A 213 -7.39 14.09 -8.57
CA ILE A 213 -7.29 12.86 -7.79
C ILE A 213 -8.61 12.06 -7.84
N PRO A 214 -8.57 10.77 -8.23
CA PRO A 214 -9.75 9.91 -8.14
C PRO A 214 -10.20 9.71 -6.69
N GLN A 215 -11.51 9.57 -6.47
CA GLN A 215 -12.07 9.27 -5.14
C GLN A 215 -11.50 7.96 -4.57
N SER A 216 -11.45 6.91 -5.39
CA SER A 216 -10.89 5.60 -5.02
C SER A 216 -9.44 5.69 -4.55
N TYR A 217 -8.64 6.56 -5.19
CA TYR A 217 -7.25 6.79 -4.83
C TYR A 217 -7.10 7.48 -3.48
N ALA A 218 -7.91 8.50 -3.20
CA ALA A 218 -7.93 9.16 -1.89
C ALA A 218 -8.36 8.21 -0.76
N MET A 219 -9.34 7.33 -1.03
CA MET A 219 -9.77 6.29 -0.09
C MET A 219 -8.70 5.21 0.12
N ALA A 220 -7.94 4.87 -0.92
CA ALA A 220 -6.80 3.96 -0.82
C ALA A 220 -5.70 4.50 0.10
N ILE A 221 -5.40 5.81 0.02
CA ILE A 221 -4.50 6.50 0.95
C ILE A 221 -5.05 6.40 2.38
N ALA A 222 -6.30 6.81 2.62
CA ALA A 222 -6.88 6.77 3.97
C ALA A 222 -6.88 5.34 4.57
N ARG A 223 -7.18 4.34 3.74
CA ARG A 223 -7.15 2.92 4.12
C ARG A 223 -5.75 2.45 4.51
N GLN A 224 -4.72 2.88 3.78
CA GLN A 224 -3.33 2.54 4.08
C GLN A 224 -2.82 3.27 5.32
N GLU A 225 -3.22 4.53 5.52
CA GLU A 225 -2.74 5.38 6.61
C GLU A 225 -3.35 5.04 7.98
N SER A 226 -4.66 4.82 8.03
CA SER A 226 -5.37 4.70 9.32
C SER A 226 -6.13 3.40 9.50
N ALA A 227 -6.28 2.59 8.44
CA ALA A 227 -7.26 1.51 8.41
C ALA A 227 -8.65 1.99 8.86
N TRP A 228 -9.02 3.21 8.46
CA TRP A 228 -10.23 3.93 8.79
C TRP A 228 -10.39 4.42 10.24
N ASN A 229 -9.38 4.29 11.11
CA ASN A 229 -9.44 4.84 12.48
C ASN A 229 -9.27 6.38 12.47
N PRO A 230 -10.31 7.19 12.75
CA PRO A 230 -10.22 8.65 12.71
C PRO A 230 -9.44 9.23 13.91
N LYS A 231 -9.20 8.44 14.96
CA LYS A 231 -8.54 8.87 16.19
C LYS A 231 -7.07 8.45 16.29
N VAL A 232 -6.52 7.83 15.23
CA VAL A 232 -5.13 7.37 15.23
C VAL A 232 -4.15 8.55 15.20
N LYS A 233 -3.12 8.45 16.04
CA LYS A 233 -1.96 9.35 16.06
C LYS A 233 -0.69 8.52 15.95
N SER A 234 0.19 8.85 15.02
CA SER A 234 1.50 8.20 14.92
C SER A 234 2.46 8.72 16.00
N PRO A 235 3.51 7.95 16.35
CA PRO A 235 4.54 8.39 17.29
C PRO A 235 5.25 9.69 16.89
N VAL A 236 5.25 10.01 15.59
CA VAL A 236 5.87 11.22 15.04
C VAL A 236 4.88 12.38 14.84
N GLY A 237 3.61 12.20 15.21
CA GLY A 237 2.60 13.27 15.27
C GLY A 237 1.61 13.33 14.11
N ALA A 238 1.67 12.42 13.14
CA ALA A 238 0.66 12.32 12.08
C ALA A 238 -0.70 11.94 12.68
N SER A 239 -1.80 12.54 12.21
CA SER A 239 -3.10 12.40 12.87
C SER A 239 -4.25 12.12 11.90
N GLY A 240 -5.22 11.31 12.36
CA GLY A 240 -6.49 11.06 11.71
C GLY A 240 -6.45 10.13 10.49
N LEU A 241 -7.53 10.14 9.72
CA LEU A 241 -7.82 9.19 8.63
C LEU A 241 -6.74 9.12 7.55
N MET A 242 -6.19 10.26 7.16
CA MET A 242 -5.17 10.40 6.13
C MET A 242 -3.78 10.72 6.70
N GLN A 243 -3.59 10.56 8.02
CA GLN A 243 -2.32 10.74 8.75
C GLN A 243 -1.57 12.03 8.36
N ILE A 244 -2.22 13.18 8.55
CA ILE A 244 -1.62 14.48 8.22
C ILE A 244 -0.73 14.95 9.36
N MET A 245 0.49 15.38 9.01
CA MET A 245 1.39 16.05 9.95
C MET A 245 0.93 17.48 10.23
N PRO A 246 1.04 18.02 11.46
CA PRO A 246 0.60 19.38 11.78
C PRO A 246 1.21 20.45 10.87
N GLY A 247 2.51 20.36 10.55
CA GLY A 247 3.17 21.30 9.63
C GLY A 247 2.62 21.20 8.20
N THR A 248 2.28 20.00 7.73
CA THR A 248 1.63 19.78 6.43
C THR A 248 0.22 20.34 6.41
N ALA A 249 -0.54 20.17 7.50
CA ALA A 249 -1.87 20.75 7.63
C ALA A 249 -1.82 22.28 7.55
N THR A 250 -0.97 22.93 8.34
CA THR A 250 -0.80 24.39 8.31
C THR A 250 -0.42 24.90 6.93
N HIS A 251 0.53 24.23 6.25
CA HIS A 251 0.93 24.59 4.89
C HIS A 251 -0.23 24.45 3.89
N THR A 252 -0.93 23.33 3.93
CA THR A 252 -2.04 23.01 3.01
C THR A 252 -3.23 23.95 3.22
N VAL A 253 -3.61 24.19 4.46
CA VAL A 253 -4.69 25.11 4.83
C VAL A 253 -4.42 26.51 4.29
N LYS A 254 -3.18 27.00 4.45
CA LYS A 254 -2.77 28.30 3.90
C LYS A 254 -2.80 28.31 2.38
N MET A 255 -2.27 27.26 1.73
CA MET A 255 -2.19 27.16 0.27
C MET A 255 -3.58 27.13 -0.39
N PHE A 256 -4.52 26.39 0.20
CA PHE A 256 -5.86 26.18 -0.35
C PHE A 256 -6.94 27.05 0.31
N SER A 257 -6.55 27.99 1.18
CA SER A 257 -7.47 28.86 1.93
C SER A 257 -8.60 28.09 2.65
N ILE A 258 -8.28 26.96 3.27
CA ILE A 258 -9.26 26.12 3.97
C ILE A 258 -9.68 26.82 5.27
N PRO A 259 -10.97 27.13 5.47
CA PRO A 259 -11.42 27.84 6.66
C PRO A 259 -11.45 26.91 7.89
N GLY A 260 -11.42 27.53 9.08
CA GLY A 260 -11.78 26.86 10.35
C GLY A 260 -10.69 25.99 10.98
N TYR A 261 -9.52 25.80 10.35
CA TYR A 261 -8.40 25.07 10.97
C TYR A 261 -7.54 26.02 11.82
N SER A 262 -7.48 25.75 13.13
CA SER A 262 -6.76 26.54 14.13
C SER A 262 -5.91 25.71 15.09
N SER A 263 -6.14 24.39 15.20
CA SER A 263 -5.37 23.52 16.08
C SER A 263 -5.15 22.10 15.53
N PRO A 264 -4.02 21.44 15.86
CA PRO A 264 -3.77 20.06 15.43
C PRO A 264 -4.81 19.04 15.89
N GLY A 265 -5.51 19.29 16.99
CA GLY A 265 -6.56 18.41 17.52
C GLY A 265 -7.72 18.21 16.53
N GLN A 266 -7.99 19.20 15.68
CA GLN A 266 -9.03 19.11 14.65
C GLN A 266 -8.70 18.08 13.57
N LEU A 267 -7.46 17.61 13.46
CA LEU A 267 -7.13 16.52 12.53
C LEU A 267 -7.73 15.16 12.94
N LEU A 268 -8.32 15.03 14.14
CA LEU A 268 -9.08 13.85 14.57
C LEU A 268 -10.57 13.91 14.20
N ASP A 269 -11.01 15.03 13.63
CA ASP A 269 -12.32 15.16 13.01
C ASP A 269 -12.24 14.64 11.56
N PRO A 270 -13.07 13.65 11.17
CA PRO A 270 -13.04 13.06 9.84
C PRO A 270 -13.17 14.07 8.70
N GLU A 271 -14.09 15.03 8.79
CA GLU A 271 -14.35 16.00 7.72
C GLU A 271 -13.16 16.94 7.53
N THR A 272 -12.65 17.51 8.62
CA THR A 272 -11.45 18.36 8.61
C THR A 272 -10.24 17.60 8.04
N ASN A 273 -10.04 16.35 8.48
CA ASN A 273 -8.92 15.52 8.04
C ASN A 273 -9.00 15.17 6.56
N ILE A 274 -10.17 14.76 6.06
CA ILE A 274 -10.40 14.42 4.65
C ILE A 274 -10.24 15.67 3.77
N ASN A 275 -10.77 16.82 4.18
CA ASN A 275 -10.62 18.06 3.43
C ASN A 275 -9.15 18.45 3.25
N ILE A 276 -8.40 18.51 4.35
CA ILE A 276 -6.97 18.86 4.31
C ILE A 276 -6.18 17.78 3.57
N GLY A 277 -6.41 16.50 3.88
CA GLY A 277 -5.66 15.38 3.31
C GLY A 277 -5.86 15.23 1.80
N THR A 278 -7.09 15.33 1.30
CA THR A 278 -7.35 15.32 -0.15
C THR A 278 -6.77 16.55 -0.85
N SER A 279 -6.71 17.71 -0.19
CA SER A 279 -6.10 18.92 -0.76
C SER A 279 -4.58 18.80 -0.84
N TYR A 280 -3.94 18.26 0.20
CA TYR A 280 -2.51 17.93 0.16
C TYR A 280 -2.20 16.85 -0.89
N LEU A 281 -3.02 15.80 -0.96
CA LEU A 281 -2.87 14.74 -1.96
C LEU A 281 -2.97 15.30 -3.38
N GLN A 282 -3.93 16.19 -3.65
CA GLN A 282 -4.06 16.87 -4.95
C GLN A 282 -2.82 17.67 -5.30
N TYR A 283 -2.31 18.47 -4.35
CA TYR A 283 -1.07 19.23 -4.56
C TYR A 283 0.09 18.34 -4.95
N VAL A 284 0.34 17.25 -4.21
CA VAL A 284 1.43 16.33 -4.52
C VAL A 284 1.16 15.57 -5.83
N TYR A 285 -0.08 15.19 -6.10
CA TYR A 285 -0.48 14.51 -7.35
C TYR A 285 -0.16 15.33 -8.59
N GLN A 286 -0.50 16.63 -8.58
CA GLN A 286 -0.20 17.55 -9.67
C GLN A 286 1.29 17.80 -9.86
N GLN A 287 2.05 17.91 -8.76
CA GLN A 287 3.51 18.09 -8.83
C GLN A 287 4.23 16.97 -9.58
N PHE A 288 3.62 15.78 -9.65
CA PHE A 288 4.18 14.62 -10.33
C PHE A 288 3.39 14.22 -11.58
N GLY A 289 2.68 15.17 -12.20
CA GLY A 289 2.00 14.96 -13.48
C GLY A 289 0.90 13.90 -13.40
N ASN A 290 0.11 13.95 -12.34
CA ASN A 290 -1.06 13.08 -12.11
C ASN A 290 -0.70 11.59 -12.10
N ASN A 291 0.43 11.24 -11.47
CA ASN A 291 0.94 9.88 -11.41
C ASN A 291 0.85 9.31 -9.97
N ARG A 292 0.01 8.28 -9.77
CA ARG A 292 -0.26 7.72 -8.44
C ARG A 292 0.97 7.07 -7.81
N ILE A 293 1.90 6.54 -8.60
CA ILE A 293 3.14 5.94 -8.09
C ILE A 293 3.99 7.02 -7.41
N PHE A 294 4.24 8.13 -8.09
CA PHE A 294 5.03 9.23 -7.55
C PHE A 294 4.34 9.93 -6.40
N SER A 295 3.04 10.23 -6.53
CA SER A 295 2.32 10.95 -5.50
C SER A 295 2.17 10.13 -4.23
N SER A 296 1.95 8.81 -4.32
CA SER A 296 1.91 7.95 -3.14
C SER A 296 3.27 7.89 -2.45
N ALA A 297 4.35 7.76 -3.24
CA ALA A 297 5.71 7.78 -2.71
C ALA A 297 6.05 9.12 -2.04
N ALA A 298 5.61 10.24 -2.63
CA ALA A 298 5.84 11.57 -2.12
C ALA A 298 4.98 11.91 -0.91
N TYR A 299 3.76 11.36 -0.83
CA TYR A 299 2.90 11.47 0.33
C TYR A 299 3.55 10.84 1.56
N ASN A 300 4.10 9.63 1.41
CA ASN A 300 4.74 8.89 2.50
C ASN A 300 6.17 9.36 2.82
N ALA A 301 7.00 9.63 1.82
CA ALA A 301 8.43 9.88 2.01
C ALA A 301 8.87 11.33 1.73
N GLY A 302 7.96 12.17 1.26
CA GLY A 302 8.21 13.56 0.87
C GLY A 302 8.60 13.72 -0.61
N PRO A 303 8.13 14.79 -1.29
CA PRO A 303 8.43 15.03 -2.72
C PRO A 303 9.90 15.10 -3.09
N GLY A 304 10.75 15.60 -2.17
CA GLY A 304 12.19 15.72 -2.40
C GLY A 304 12.87 14.38 -2.69
N ARG A 305 12.51 13.33 -1.94
CA ARG A 305 13.07 11.99 -2.14
C ARG A 305 12.64 11.37 -3.47
N VAL A 306 11.37 11.56 -3.83
CA VAL A 306 10.85 11.04 -5.11
C VAL A 306 11.58 11.68 -6.29
N ARG A 307 11.86 12.99 -6.24
CA ARG A 307 12.69 13.65 -7.27
C ARG A 307 14.09 13.05 -7.37
N THR A 308 14.73 12.74 -6.24
CA THR A 308 16.02 12.05 -6.24
C THR A 308 15.91 10.66 -6.87
N TRP A 309 14.91 9.86 -6.49
CA TRP A 309 14.73 8.52 -7.05
C TRP A 309 14.44 8.55 -8.55
N LEU A 310 13.62 9.49 -9.00
CA LEU A 310 13.33 9.72 -10.42
C LEU A 310 14.58 10.17 -11.20
N GLY A 311 15.40 11.05 -10.62
CA GLY A 311 16.68 11.45 -11.21
C GLY A 311 17.65 10.27 -11.35
N ASN A 312 17.64 9.35 -10.38
CA ASN A 312 18.49 8.16 -10.40
C ASN A 312 18.05 7.13 -11.45
N SER A 313 16.75 6.94 -11.66
CA SER A 313 16.23 6.05 -12.71
C SER A 313 16.44 6.63 -14.10
N ALA A 314 16.37 7.96 -14.24
CA ALA A 314 16.68 8.72 -15.46
C ALA A 314 15.93 8.22 -16.72
N GLY A 315 14.67 7.83 -16.58
CA GLY A 315 13.85 7.35 -17.71
C GLY A 315 14.23 5.96 -18.23
N ARG A 316 15.12 5.23 -17.54
CA ARG A 316 15.61 3.93 -18.01
C ARG A 316 14.69 2.77 -17.66
N ILE A 317 13.74 2.92 -16.73
CA ILE A 317 13.02 1.78 -16.16
C ILE A 317 11.50 1.92 -16.32
N ASP A 318 10.77 0.82 -16.21
CA ASP A 318 9.29 0.85 -16.21
C ASP A 318 8.72 1.14 -14.82
N ALA A 319 7.40 1.30 -14.75
CA ALA A 319 6.67 1.56 -13.51
C ALA A 319 6.91 0.50 -12.42
N VAL A 320 6.98 -0.78 -12.79
CA VAL A 320 7.12 -1.89 -11.83
C VAL A 320 8.53 -1.91 -11.25
N ALA A 321 9.55 -1.71 -12.10
CA ALA A 321 10.95 -1.55 -11.69
C ALA A 321 11.13 -0.32 -10.80
N PHE A 322 10.49 0.80 -11.13
CA PHE A 322 10.54 2.00 -10.28
C PHE A 322 9.98 1.73 -8.90
N VAL A 323 8.76 1.18 -8.81
CA VAL A 323 8.15 0.81 -7.52
C VAL A 323 9.05 -0.13 -6.72
N GLU A 324 9.60 -1.18 -7.36
CA GLU A 324 10.40 -2.17 -6.66
C GLU A 324 11.78 -1.67 -6.21
N SER A 325 12.33 -0.71 -6.94
CA SER A 325 13.64 -0.10 -6.66
C SER A 325 13.57 1.05 -5.65
N ILE A 326 12.38 1.48 -5.19
CA ILE A 326 12.23 2.46 -4.11
C ILE A 326 13.10 2.02 -2.91
N PRO A 327 14.11 2.83 -2.50
CA PRO A 327 15.08 2.41 -1.49
C PRO A 327 14.49 2.14 -0.12
N PHE A 328 13.40 2.83 0.23
CA PHE A 328 12.74 2.70 1.51
C PHE A 328 11.73 1.57 1.45
N SER A 329 11.97 0.51 2.22
CA SER A 329 11.09 -0.67 2.25
C SER A 329 9.67 -0.32 2.66
N GLU A 330 9.51 0.62 3.61
CA GLU A 330 8.21 1.14 4.04
C GLU A 330 7.48 1.82 2.88
N THR A 331 8.12 2.80 2.22
CA THR A 331 7.54 3.52 1.08
C THR A 331 7.26 2.60 -0.11
N ARG A 332 8.13 1.63 -0.38
CA ARG A 332 7.89 0.62 -1.42
C ARG A 332 6.63 -0.19 -1.14
N GLY A 333 6.49 -0.70 0.09
CA GLY A 333 5.29 -1.42 0.51
C GLY A 333 4.05 -0.53 0.46
N TYR A 334 4.18 0.72 0.89
CA TYR A 334 3.13 1.73 0.86
C TYR A 334 2.58 1.94 -0.56
N VAL A 335 3.44 2.21 -1.54
CA VAL A 335 3.02 2.43 -2.94
C VAL A 335 2.32 1.21 -3.52
N LYS A 336 2.87 0.01 -3.29
CA LYS A 336 2.26 -1.26 -3.74
C LYS A 336 0.85 -1.44 -3.15
N ASN A 337 0.71 -1.19 -1.84
CA ASN A 337 -0.57 -1.31 -1.16
C ASN A 337 -1.58 -0.29 -1.68
N VAL A 338 -1.20 0.98 -1.80
CA VAL A 338 -2.10 2.04 -2.25
C VAL A 338 -2.63 1.76 -3.65
N LEU A 339 -1.78 1.32 -4.60
CA LEU A 339 -2.24 0.98 -5.94
C LEU A 339 -3.21 -0.21 -5.94
N ALA A 340 -2.92 -1.26 -5.17
CA ALA A 340 -3.82 -2.40 -5.03
C ALA A 340 -5.14 -2.02 -4.35
N TYR A 341 -5.09 -1.17 -3.32
CA TYR A 341 -6.26 -0.70 -2.59
C TYR A 341 -7.14 0.19 -3.45
N ASP A 342 -6.54 1.03 -4.30
CA ASP A 342 -7.26 1.84 -5.26
C ASP A 342 -8.01 0.93 -6.26
N ALA A 343 -7.37 -0.11 -6.79
CA ALA A 343 -8.03 -1.11 -7.63
C ALA A 343 -9.23 -1.78 -6.93
N TYR A 344 -9.11 -2.13 -5.64
CA TYR A 344 -10.24 -2.67 -4.88
C TYR A 344 -11.38 -1.64 -4.70
N TYR A 345 -11.06 -0.37 -4.41
CA TYR A 345 -12.09 0.67 -4.28
C TYR A 345 -12.78 0.94 -5.61
N ARG A 346 -12.04 0.95 -6.73
CA ARG A 346 -12.63 1.05 -8.07
C ARG A 346 -13.67 -0.05 -8.29
N TYR A 347 -13.32 -1.30 -7.97
CA TYR A 347 -14.27 -2.41 -8.06
C TYR A 347 -15.55 -2.17 -7.25
N PHE A 348 -15.43 -1.79 -5.98
CA PHE A 348 -16.60 -1.52 -5.12
C PHE A 348 -17.39 -0.27 -5.51
N MET A 349 -16.79 0.64 -6.28
CA MET A 349 -17.48 1.79 -6.89
C MET A 349 -18.13 1.47 -8.24
N GLY A 350 -17.99 0.24 -8.75
CA GLY A 350 -18.54 -0.20 -10.04
C GLY A 350 -17.61 0.04 -11.24
N ASP A 351 -16.37 0.45 -11.01
CA ASP A 351 -15.35 0.64 -12.04
C ASP A 351 -14.49 -0.62 -12.23
N LYS A 352 -13.81 -0.71 -13.39
CA LYS A 352 -12.79 -1.75 -13.60
C LYS A 352 -11.64 -1.62 -12.57
N PRO A 353 -11.19 -2.72 -11.91
CA PRO A 353 -10.10 -2.74 -10.92
C PRO A 353 -8.72 -2.63 -11.57
N THR A 354 -8.52 -1.61 -12.40
CA THR A 354 -7.24 -1.35 -13.06
C THR A 354 -6.19 -0.92 -12.03
N LEU A 355 -5.11 -1.69 -11.89
CA LEU A 355 -4.01 -1.38 -10.99
C LEU A 355 -3.29 -0.10 -11.40
N MET A 356 -2.72 -0.08 -12.62
CA MET A 356 -2.05 1.10 -13.19
C MET A 356 -2.80 1.56 -14.44
N SER A 357 -3.02 2.87 -14.56
CA SER A 357 -3.58 3.46 -15.78
C SER A 357 -2.65 3.21 -16.97
N ALA A 358 -3.17 3.32 -18.19
CA ALA A 358 -2.34 3.21 -19.40
C ALA A 358 -1.16 4.20 -19.39
N THR A 359 -1.38 5.42 -18.89
CA THR A 359 -0.34 6.44 -18.77
C THR A 359 0.74 6.06 -17.76
N GLU A 360 0.37 5.53 -16.60
CA GLU A 360 1.35 5.06 -15.60
C GLU A 360 2.11 3.84 -16.10
N TRP A 361 1.41 2.88 -16.71
CA TRP A 361 1.99 1.65 -17.23
C TRP A 361 2.98 1.89 -18.39
N GLY A 362 2.60 2.75 -19.34
CA GLY A 362 3.41 3.07 -20.51
C GLY A 362 4.54 4.08 -20.25
N ARG A 363 4.57 4.72 -19.08
CA ARG A 363 5.59 5.72 -18.76
C ARG A 363 6.95 5.06 -18.48
N ARG A 364 8.00 5.74 -18.91
CA ARG A 364 9.37 5.48 -18.46
C ARG A 364 9.73 6.35 -17.26
N TYR A 365 10.37 5.72 -16.28
CA TYR A 365 10.71 6.24 -14.98
C TYR A 365 12.22 6.41 -14.88
#